data_AF-A0AAD3GYU7-F1
#
_entry.id   AF-A0AAD3GYU7-F1
#
_cell.length_a   1.000
_cell.length_b   1.000
_cell.length_c   1.000
_cell.angle_alpha   90.00
_cell.angle_beta   90.00
_cell.angle_gamma   90.00
#
_symmetry.space_group_name_H-M   'P 1'
#
loop_
_entity.id
_entity.type
_entity.pdbx_description
1 polymer ?
#
loop_
_entity_poly.entity_id
_entity_poly.type
_entity_poly.pdbx_seq_one_letter_code
_entity_poly.pdbx_strand_id
1 'polypeptide(L)'
;MSFFGGGGAPQQPMQPDPLFAAQTEMEMYTVLFNKLTQSCFKKCASRKHKEPDLHLGEMSCIDRCVAKYMDSQELVGKVLQAANEKQAAQQMQMQQMQQAMGGA
;
A
#
# COMPACT_ATOMS: atom_id res chain seq x y z
N MET A 1 49.87 -21.91 20.36
CA MET A 1 49.09 -22.25 21.57
C MET A 1 47.90 -21.32 21.61
N SER A 2 46.72 -21.87 21.35
CA SER A 2 45.40 -21.22 21.29
C SER A 2 44.94 -20.65 22.64
N PHE A 3 43.89 -19.81 22.62
CA PHE A 3 42.80 -19.58 23.61
C PHE A 3 42.55 -18.06 23.74
N PHE A 4 41.68 -17.37 22.98
CA PHE A 4 40.22 -17.48 22.88
C PHE A 4 39.83 -16.45 21.79
N GLY A 5 39.62 -16.80 20.53
CA GLY A 5 38.41 -17.50 20.12
C GLY A 5 37.15 -16.62 20.09
N GLY A 6 37.26 -15.30 20.29
CA GLY A 6 36.16 -14.34 20.25
C GLY A 6 35.59 -14.15 18.84
N GLY A 7 34.84 -15.15 18.37
CA GLY A 7 34.06 -15.09 17.15
C GLY A 7 33.06 -13.95 17.24
N GLY A 8 33.41 -12.81 16.64
CA GLY A 8 32.45 -11.82 16.23
C GLY A 8 31.45 -12.52 15.32
N ALA A 9 30.24 -12.73 15.84
CA ALA A 9 29.13 -13.23 15.05
C ALA A 9 29.03 -12.35 13.80
N PRO A 10 28.89 -12.94 12.60
CA PRO A 10 28.58 -12.15 11.42
C PRO A 10 27.27 -11.42 11.73
N GLN A 11 27.31 -10.09 11.71
CA GLN A 11 26.11 -9.27 11.70
C GLN A 11 25.39 -9.60 10.39
N GLN A 12 24.54 -10.61 10.44
CA GLN A 12 23.64 -10.92 9.34
C GLN A 12 22.78 -9.67 9.13
N PRO A 13 22.72 -9.13 7.90
CA PRO A 13 21.80 -8.05 7.61
C PRO A 13 20.40 -8.55 7.98
N MET A 14 19.70 -7.81 8.84
CA MET A 14 18.31 -8.10 9.21
C MET A 14 17.51 -8.28 7.93
N GLN A 15 17.27 -9.53 7.56
CA GLN A 15 16.28 -9.87 6.55
C GLN A 15 14.92 -9.52 7.16
N PRO A 16 14.03 -8.83 6.43
CA PRO A 16 12.70 -8.56 6.93
C PRO A 16 12.09 -9.91 7.31
N ASP A 17 11.71 -10.06 8.58
CA ASP A 17 11.10 -11.30 9.04
C ASP A 17 9.93 -11.62 8.10
N PRO A 18 9.84 -12.83 7.52
CA PRO A 18 8.78 -13.18 6.58
C PRO A 18 7.38 -13.00 7.22
N LEU A 19 7.33 -13.08 8.55
CA LEU A 19 6.15 -12.80 9.36
C LEU A 19 5.72 -11.32 9.31
N PHE A 20 6.66 -10.38 9.32
CA PHE A 20 6.37 -8.96 9.24
C PHE A 20 5.82 -8.56 7.86
N ALA A 21 6.41 -9.11 6.79
CA ALA A 21 5.90 -8.90 5.44
C ALA A 21 4.46 -9.43 5.29
N ALA A 22 4.19 -10.65 5.79
CA ALA A 22 2.87 -11.25 5.76
C ALA A 22 1.82 -10.45 6.59
N GLN A 23 2.21 -9.91 7.74
CA GLN A 23 1.35 -9.03 8.55
C GLN A 23 0.97 -7.76 7.79
N THR A 24 1.95 -7.14 7.13
CA THR A 24 1.74 -5.91 6.36
C THR A 24 0.78 -6.14 5.18
N GLU A 25 0.90 -7.28 4.49
CA GLU A 25 -0.02 -7.65 3.42
C GLU A 25 -1.46 -7.82 3.93
N MET A 26 -1.64 -8.51 5.06
CA MET A 26 -2.96 -8.70 5.69
C MET A 26 -3.63 -7.36 6.09
N GLU A 27 -2.85 -6.44 6.65
CA GLU A 27 -3.35 -5.10 7.00
C GLU A 27 -3.78 -4.32 5.77
N MET A 28 -3.01 -4.40 4.68
CA MET A 28 -3.36 -3.77 3.41
C MET A 28 -4.70 -4.28 2.86
N TYR A 29 -4.92 -5.60 2.86
CA TYR A 29 -6.20 -6.19 2.44
C TYR A 29 -7.36 -5.75 3.31
N THR A 30 -7.15 -5.64 4.63
CA THR A 30 -8.18 -5.19 5.56
C THR A 30 -8.59 -3.75 5.28
N VAL A 31 -7.62 -2.86 5.04
CA VAL A 31 -7.90 -1.45 4.69
C VAL A 31 -8.62 -1.36 3.34
N LEU A 32 -8.18 -2.14 2.35
CA LEU A 32 -8.80 -2.21 1.02
C LEU A 32 -10.27 -2.62 1.11
N PHE A 33 -10.55 -3.72 1.81
CA PHE A 33 -11.89 -4.27 1.96
C PHE A 33 -12.85 -3.28 2.64
N ASN A 34 -12.40 -2.63 3.72
CA ASN A 34 -13.20 -1.64 4.43
C ASN A 34 -13.56 -0.44 3.55
N LYS A 35 -12.59 0.10 2.80
CA LYS A 35 -12.83 1.23 1.89
C LYS A 35 -13.74 0.85 0.71
N LEU A 36 -13.53 -0.33 0.14
CA LEU A 36 -14.34 -0.86 -0.94
C LEU A 36 -15.80 -1.01 -0.51
N THR A 37 -16.03 -1.65 0.65
CA THR A 37 -17.38 -1.88 1.20
C THR A 37 -18.10 -0.56 1.46
N GLN A 38 -17.45 0.41 2.12
CA GLN A 38 -18.03 1.73 2.37
C GLN A 38 -18.34 2.50 1.09
N SER A 39 -17.43 2.46 0.10
CA SER A 39 -17.60 3.15 -1.18
C SER A 39 -18.76 2.58 -1.98
N CYS A 40 -18.83 1.25 -2.10
CA CYS A 40 -19.89 0.59 -2.87
C CYS A 40 -21.23 0.64 -2.16
N PHE A 41 -21.27 0.51 -0.83
CA PHE A 41 -22.50 0.70 -0.07
C PHE A 41 -23.05 2.11 -0.27
N LYS A 42 -22.20 3.15 -0.16
CA LYS A 42 -22.62 4.54 -0.37
C LYS A 42 -23.10 4.85 -1.79
N LYS A 43 -22.56 4.15 -2.80
CA LYS A 43 -22.91 4.38 -4.22
C LYS A 43 -24.13 3.59 -4.68
N CYS A 44 -24.29 2.36 -4.18
CA CYS A 44 -25.26 1.41 -4.71
C CYS A 44 -26.44 1.17 -3.78
N ALA A 45 -26.28 1.31 -2.46
CA ALA A 45 -27.41 1.21 -1.53
C ALA A 45 -28.08 2.59 -1.41
N SER A 46 -29.37 2.67 -1.73
CA SER A 46 -30.14 3.92 -1.67
C SER A 46 -30.17 4.48 -0.24
N ARG A 47 -30.02 5.80 -0.07
CA ARG A 47 -30.14 6.45 1.26
C ARG A 47 -31.52 6.30 1.89
N LYS A 48 -32.54 6.07 1.07
CA LYS A 48 -33.88 5.72 1.54
C LYS A 48 -33.98 4.20 1.47
N HIS A 49 -33.36 3.53 2.42
CA HIS A 49 -33.49 2.10 2.62
C HIS A 49 -34.98 1.81 2.88
N LYS A 50 -35.72 1.45 1.83
CA LYS A 50 -37.14 1.12 1.96
C LYS A 50 -37.35 -0.28 2.51
N GLU A 51 -36.42 -1.17 2.20
CA GLU A 51 -36.45 -2.60 2.49
C GLU A 51 -35.07 -3.01 3.05
N PRO A 52 -34.99 -4.06 3.90
CA PRO A 52 -33.72 -4.54 4.45
C PRO A 52 -32.87 -5.32 3.44
N ASP A 53 -33.48 -5.83 2.37
CA ASP A 53 -32.83 -6.64 1.35
C ASP A 53 -32.39 -5.82 0.15
N LEU A 54 -31.28 -6.24 -0.48
CA LEU A 54 -30.80 -5.60 -1.71
C LEU A 54 -31.65 -5.99 -2.91
N HIS A 55 -32.15 -5.00 -3.63
CA HIS A 55 -32.89 -5.26 -4.86
C HIS A 55 -31.96 -5.65 -6.02
N LEU A 56 -32.49 -6.27 -7.08
CA LEU A 56 -31.72 -6.71 -8.25
C LEU A 56 -30.88 -5.58 -8.87
N GLY A 57 -31.40 -4.35 -8.84
CA GLY A 57 -30.68 -3.15 -9.26
C GLY A 57 -29.48 -2.80 -8.39
N GLU A 58 -29.59 -2.96 -7.08
CA GLU A 58 -28.52 -2.69 -6.11
C GLU A 58 -27.45 -3.79 -6.17
N MET A 59 -27.86 -5.06 -6.28
CA MET A 59 -26.95 -6.19 -6.45
C MET A 59 -26.07 -6.02 -7.70
N SER A 60 -26.70 -5.78 -8.86
CA SER A 60 -25.95 -5.54 -10.11
C SER A 60 -25.12 -4.25 -10.09
N CYS A 61 -25.49 -3.25 -9.27
CA CYS A 61 -24.66 -2.06 -9.06
C CYS A 61 -23.41 -2.41 -8.27
N ILE A 62 -23.52 -3.22 -7.20
CA ILE A 62 -22.39 -3.62 -6.36
C ILE A 62 -21.34 -4.37 -7.18
N ASP A 63 -21.74 -5.34 -8.01
CA ASP A 63 -20.80 -6.08 -8.86
C ASP A 63 -19.99 -5.14 -9.77
N ARG A 64 -20.69 -4.19 -10.40
CA ARG A 64 -20.08 -3.16 -11.26
C ARG A 64 -19.21 -2.18 -10.47
N CYS A 65 -19.59 -1.87 -9.23
CA CYS A 65 -18.83 -0.98 -8.35
C CYS A 65 -17.50 -1.62 -7.96
N VAL A 66 -17.51 -2.89 -7.57
CA VAL A 66 -16.30 -3.63 -7.19
C VAL A 66 -15.33 -3.71 -8.36
N ALA A 67 -15.81 -4.08 -9.56
CA ALA A 67 -14.98 -4.12 -10.77
C ALA A 67 -14.29 -2.77 -11.03
N LYS A 68 -15.07 -1.69 -11.08
CA LYS A 68 -14.54 -0.32 -11.30
C LYS A 68 -13.59 0.13 -10.19
N TYR A 69 -13.85 -0.27 -8.94
CA TYR A 69 -12.99 0.09 -7.81
C TYR A 69 -11.61 -0.54 -7.98
N MET A 70 -11.54 -1.82 -8.33
CA MET A 70 -10.25 -2.49 -8.58
C MET A 70 -9.51 -1.90 -9.78
N ASP A 71 -10.21 -1.64 -10.89
CA ASP A 71 -9.60 -0.97 -12.05
C ASP A 71 -9.01 0.41 -11.66
N SER A 72 -9.76 1.18 -10.86
CA SER A 72 -9.29 2.48 -10.38
C SER A 72 -8.11 2.36 -9.42
N GLN A 73 -8.09 1.32 -8.58
CA GLN A 73 -7.02 1.07 -7.63
C GLN A 73 -5.72 0.66 -8.34
N GLU A 74 -5.81 -0.12 -9.43
CA GLU A 74 -4.67 -0.46 -10.28
C GLU A 74 -4.09 0.79 -10.97
N LEU A 75 -4.96 1.62 -11.56
CA LEU A 75 -4.53 2.85 -12.24
C LEU A 75 -3.84 3.82 -11.27
N VAL A 76 -4.44 4.04 -10.09
CA VAL A 76 -3.83 4.88 -9.04
C VAL A 76 -2.48 4.29 -8.60
N GLY A 77 -2.37 2.96 -8.49
CA GLY A 77 -1.11 2.28 -8.19
C GLY A 77 -0.01 2.62 -9.20
N LYS A 78 -0.31 2.53 -10.51
CA LYS A 78 0.65 2.87 -11.59
C LYS A 78 1.10 4.33 -11.53
N VAL A 79 0.15 5.25 -11.29
CA VAL A 79 0.45 6.69 -11.20
C VAL A 79 1.31 6.99 -9.97
N LEU A 80 0.99 6.39 -8.82
CA LEU A 80 1.73 6.61 -7.58
C LEU A 80 3.15 6.05 -7.65
N GLN A 81 3.34 4.89 -8.30
CA GLN A 81 4.67 4.35 -8.55
C GLN A 81 5.51 5.31 -9.41
N ALA A 82 4.97 5.78 -10.53
CA ALA A 82 5.66 6.75 -11.40
C ALA A 82 5.93 8.09 -10.68
N ALA A 83 5.06 8.51 -9.77
CA ALA A 83 5.27 9.71 -8.96
C ALA A 83 6.39 9.53 -7.93
N ASN A 84 6.42 8.39 -7.24
CA ASN A 84 7.46 8.07 -6.25
C ASN A 84 8.86 8.01 -6.89
N GLU A 85 8.99 7.43 -8.08
CA GLU A 85 10.25 7.40 -8.83
C GLU A 85 10.76 8.81 -9.15
N LYS A 86 9.86 9.71 -9.60
CA LYS A 86 10.19 11.11 -9.86
C LYS A 86 10.58 11.87 -8.59
N GLN A 87 9.90 11.64 -7.48
CA GLN A 87 10.22 12.27 -6.20
C GLN A 87 11.56 11.78 -5.64
N ALA A 88 11.86 10.50 -5.75
CA ALA A 88 13.15 9.94 -5.35
C ALA A 88 14.31 10.54 -6.18
N ALA A 89 14.11 10.70 -7.50
CA ALA A 89 15.08 11.36 -8.36
C ALA A 89 15.30 12.84 -7.96
N GLN A 90 14.24 13.57 -7.63
CA GLN A 90 14.33 14.94 -7.12
C GLN A 90 15.05 15.03 -5.77
N GLN A 91 14.78 14.09 -4.84
CA GLN A 91 15.45 14.06 -3.54
C GLN A 91 16.94 13.73 -3.68
N MET A 92 17.34 12.82 -4.57
CA MET A 92 18.74 12.53 -4.85
C MET A 92 19.48 13.73 -5.47
N GLN A 93 18.83 14.47 -6.37
CA GLN A 93 19.37 15.73 -6.90
C GLN A 93 19.54 16.79 -5.80
N MET A 94 18.57 16.90 -4.90
CA MET A 94 18.62 17.85 -3.80
C MET A 94 19.71 17.49 -2.78
N GLN A 95 19.90 16.20 -2.47
CA GLN A 95 21.00 15.73 -1.62
C GLN A 95 22.38 15.95 -2.25
N GLN A 96 22.53 15.72 -3.56
CA GLN A 96 23.78 16.03 -4.26
C GLN A 96 24.07 17.54 -4.25
N MET A 97 23.05 18.38 -4.43
CA MET A 97 23.22 19.85 -4.34
C MET A 97 23.61 20.29 -2.92
N GLN A 98 23.06 19.65 -1.87
CA GLN A 98 23.37 19.96 -0.48
C GLN A 98 24.81 19.57 -0.11
N GLN A 99 25.30 18.44 -0.62
CA GLN A 99 26.71 18.03 -0.47
C GLN A 99 27.68 18.98 -1.20
N ALA A 100 27.27 19.55 -2.33
CA ALA A 100 28.08 20.55 -3.05
C ALA A 100 28.15 21.93 -2.36
N MET A 101 27.18 22.27 -1.49
CA MET A 101 27.13 23.55 -0.75
C MET A 101 27.67 23.47 0.70
N GLY A 102 27.81 22.27 1.28
CA GLY A 102 28.27 22.07 2.67
C GLY A 102 29.78 21.80 2.84
N GLY A 103 30.57 21.91 1.76
CA GLY A 103 32.00 21.56 1.73
C GLY A 103 32.96 22.76 1.72
N ALA A 104 32.63 23.87 2.38
CA ALA A 104 33.51 25.03 2.56
C ALA A 104 33.75 25.32 4.03
#